data_AF-A0A2E0U407-F1
#
_entry.id   AF-A0A2E0U407-F1
#
_cell.length_a   1.000
_cell.length_b   1.000
_cell.length_c   1.000
_cell.angle_alpha   90.00
_cell.angle_beta   90.00
_cell.angle_gamma   90.00
#
_symmetry.space_group_name_H-M   'P 1'
#
loop_
_entity.id
_entity.type
_entity.pdbx_description
1 polymer ?
#
loop_
_entity_poly.entity_id
_entity_poly.type
_entity_poly.pdbx_seq_one_letter_code
_entity_poly.pdbx_strand_id
1 'polypeptide(L)'
;MRSGILNFLDDIRSSYWFVPSVMVLMAMILSFATIQLDTVVAGAAPDWLSWLFDNQPQGAREVLSTIAGSMITVAGVVFSITLVAVSNAAYRLSPRLLTNFMRDVSNQVTLGTFISTFIYCLMVLRAVQSAPAGQQGDEASAFVPHLALLLAIALAVCSIAVLIYFIHHIPRSIHVSSVVADIGTDLKNQLASLFPRELGAPTDAEIGGSNEKAFRERLLAGEAGVIAVPSTASGYLRIMDTDDLMEIAEKKDLEIQLLVQPGEFLNEGDAVMTFRRADGAKPDKALTSKLQETFTLGAMRTPMQDANFLAQELSEIAMRALSPGINDPVSAISALNWLGSGLAYLGGRESIKPLRKDSKGRDRILSPVITFESLVENSLVMIAPDFARNLPAARAYLTVTSRLARGLPTERRAVIEKLQTRFKKITGEALPEKDVEEMFSEPVGGRSAALARARNKAQKFLSLFSF
;
A
#
# COMPACT_ATOMS: atom_id res chain seq x y z
N MET A 1 3.07 19.86 11.56
CA MET A 1 4.20 19.77 10.60
C MET A 1 4.51 18.35 10.09
N ARG A 2 4.56 17.31 10.94
CA ARG A 2 4.88 15.94 10.50
C ARG A 2 3.82 15.31 9.61
N SER A 3 2.54 15.47 9.93
CA SER A 3 1.39 15.09 9.07
C SER A 3 1.54 15.54 7.61
N GLY A 4 1.91 16.81 7.39
CA GLY A 4 2.13 17.39 6.07
C GLY A 4 3.34 16.78 5.36
N ILE A 5 4.42 16.47 6.08
CA ILE A 5 5.57 15.74 5.53
C ILE A 5 5.18 14.32 5.15
N LEU A 6 4.41 13.62 6.00
CA LEU A 6 3.93 12.27 5.72
C LEU A 6 3.02 12.25 4.49
N ASN A 7 2.09 13.22 4.37
CA ASN A 7 1.23 13.34 3.18
C ASN A 7 2.06 13.69 1.94
N PHE A 8 3.02 14.61 2.05
CA PHE A 8 3.90 14.96 0.94
C PHE A 8 4.77 13.77 0.49
N LEU A 9 5.30 12.99 1.43
CA LEU A 9 6.04 11.76 1.14
C LEU A 9 5.13 10.70 0.49
N ASP A 10 3.87 10.61 0.92
CA ASP A 10 2.89 9.72 0.29
C ASP A 10 2.55 10.16 -1.14
N ASP A 11 2.29 11.43 -1.35
CA ASP A 11 2.03 12.03 -2.67
C ASP A 11 3.26 11.84 -3.59
N ILE A 12 4.47 12.06 -3.07
CA ILE A 12 5.74 11.79 -3.79
C ILE A 12 5.87 10.33 -4.18
N ARG A 13 5.67 9.40 -3.24
CA ARG A 13 5.79 7.96 -3.49
C ARG A 13 4.71 7.47 -4.47
N SER A 14 3.53 8.08 -4.43
CA SER A 14 2.44 7.81 -5.35
C SER A 14 2.66 8.38 -6.75
N SER A 15 3.60 9.33 -6.91
CA SER A 15 3.91 9.95 -8.19
C SER A 15 4.79 9.05 -9.05
N TYR A 16 4.24 8.63 -10.18
CA TYR A 16 4.93 7.82 -11.18
C TYR A 16 6.22 8.47 -11.72
N TRP A 17 6.27 9.80 -11.75
CA TRP A 17 7.36 10.55 -12.37
C TRP A 17 8.47 10.95 -11.41
N PHE A 18 8.24 10.86 -10.09
CA PHE A 18 9.19 11.38 -9.12
C PHE A 18 10.54 10.63 -9.18
N VAL A 19 10.51 9.30 -9.04
CA VAL A 19 11.73 8.47 -9.10
C VAL A 19 12.44 8.60 -10.46
N PRO A 20 11.77 8.49 -11.63
CA PRO A 20 12.39 8.76 -12.91
C PRO A 20 13.06 10.14 -13.00
N SER A 21 12.41 11.19 -12.49
CA SER A 21 12.94 12.55 -12.54
C SER A 21 14.21 12.69 -11.70
N VAL A 22 14.24 12.07 -10.51
CA VAL A 22 15.44 12.03 -9.66
C VAL A 22 16.57 11.26 -10.34
N MET A 23 16.27 10.13 -10.99
CA MET A 23 17.27 9.36 -11.75
C MET A 23 17.85 10.16 -12.92
N VAL A 24 17.01 10.90 -13.64
CA VAL A 24 17.45 11.77 -14.73
C VAL A 24 18.36 12.90 -14.23
N LEU A 25 18.00 13.54 -13.10
CA LEU A 25 18.85 14.54 -12.45
C LEU A 25 20.21 13.93 -12.06
N MET A 26 20.22 12.74 -11.46
CA MET A 26 21.45 12.03 -11.11
C MET A 26 22.28 11.68 -12.35
N ALA A 27 21.66 11.26 -13.45
CA ALA A 27 22.33 10.95 -14.70
C ALA A 27 22.97 12.19 -15.35
N MET A 28 22.29 13.35 -15.28
CA MET A 28 22.88 14.61 -15.72
C MET A 28 24.11 14.97 -14.87
N ILE A 29 24.00 14.94 -13.54
CA ILE A 29 25.13 15.20 -12.63
C ILE A 29 26.28 14.24 -12.92
N LEU A 30 25.98 12.95 -13.07
CA LEU A 30 26.94 11.91 -13.36
C LEU A 30 27.66 12.15 -14.70
N SER A 31 26.94 12.61 -15.73
CA SER A 31 27.56 12.97 -17.01
C SER A 31 28.56 14.12 -16.89
N PHE A 32 28.22 15.19 -16.16
CA PHE A 32 29.15 16.29 -15.92
C PHE A 32 30.36 15.82 -15.12
N ALA A 33 30.15 14.98 -14.09
CA ALA A 33 31.21 14.45 -13.26
C ALA A 33 32.18 13.56 -14.06
N THR A 34 31.67 12.65 -14.91
CA THR A 34 32.53 11.78 -15.73
C THR A 34 33.30 12.56 -16.79
N ILE A 35 32.67 13.53 -17.45
CA ILE A 35 33.36 14.41 -18.42
C ILE A 35 34.51 15.18 -17.76
N GLN A 36 34.28 15.76 -16.58
CA GLN A 36 35.33 16.49 -15.86
C GLN A 36 36.44 15.56 -15.37
N LEU A 37 36.09 14.36 -14.90
CA LEU A 37 37.07 13.37 -14.46
C LEU A 37 37.92 12.87 -15.64
N ASP A 38 37.33 12.71 -16.83
CA ASP A 38 38.07 12.41 -18.06
C ASP A 38 39.15 13.46 -18.36
N THR A 39 38.88 14.77 -18.17
CA THR A 39 39.90 15.81 -18.39
C THR A 39 41.08 15.73 -17.43
N VAL A 40 40.86 15.26 -16.20
CA VAL A 40 41.90 15.13 -15.18
C VAL A 40 42.70 13.83 -15.38
N VAL A 41 42.01 12.73 -15.68
CA VAL A 41 42.61 11.39 -15.79
C VAL A 41 43.34 11.20 -17.12
N ALA A 42 42.89 11.82 -18.22
CA ALA A 42 43.59 11.75 -19.50
C ALA A 42 45.04 12.25 -19.43
N GLY A 43 45.36 13.16 -18.49
CA GLY A 43 46.73 13.61 -18.25
C GLY A 43 47.59 12.67 -17.39
N ALA A 44 47.03 11.63 -16.80
CA ALA A 44 47.68 10.76 -15.80
C ALA A 44 47.45 9.26 -16.03
N ALA A 45 46.85 8.86 -17.15
CA ALA A 45 46.49 7.47 -17.42
C ALA A 45 47.73 6.59 -17.72
N PRO A 46 47.85 5.41 -17.09
CA PRO A 46 48.96 4.50 -17.35
C PRO A 46 48.83 3.76 -18.69
N ASP A 47 49.97 3.47 -19.34
CA ASP A 47 50.05 2.95 -20.72
C ASP A 47 49.27 1.65 -20.98
N TRP A 48 49.05 0.80 -19.98
CA TRP A 48 48.29 -0.45 -20.13
C TRP A 48 46.80 -0.25 -20.40
N LEU A 49 46.31 0.97 -20.21
CA LEU A 49 44.92 1.37 -20.40
C LEU A 49 44.70 2.05 -21.77
N SER A 50 45.78 2.30 -22.53
CA SER A 50 45.79 2.99 -23.83
C SER A 50 44.84 2.37 -24.88
N TRP A 51 44.66 1.06 -24.89
CA TRP A 51 43.70 0.36 -25.77
C TRP A 51 42.23 0.76 -25.54
N LEU A 52 41.90 1.27 -24.35
CA LEU A 52 40.58 1.81 -24.01
C LEU A 52 40.41 3.26 -24.50
N PHE A 53 41.53 3.96 -24.67
CA PHE A 53 41.63 5.36 -25.07
C PHE A 53 41.86 5.55 -26.59
N ASP A 54 42.03 4.48 -27.35
CA ASP A 54 42.19 4.52 -28.82
C ASP A 54 40.84 4.54 -29.57
N ASN A 55 39.88 5.33 -29.08
CA ASN A 55 38.57 5.47 -29.71
C ASN A 55 38.52 6.73 -30.57
N GLN A 56 38.27 6.55 -31.88
CA GLN A 56 38.04 7.69 -32.77
C GLN A 56 36.75 8.45 -32.37
N PRO A 57 36.76 9.79 -32.42
CA PRO A 57 35.61 10.63 -32.07
C PRO A 57 34.32 10.25 -32.81
N GLN A 58 34.45 9.83 -34.06
CA GLN A 58 33.33 9.40 -34.88
C GLN A 58 32.68 8.12 -34.31
N GLY A 59 33.48 7.12 -33.95
CA GLY A 59 32.98 5.88 -33.33
C GLY A 59 32.30 6.14 -31.98
N ALA A 60 32.84 7.03 -31.16
CA ALA A 60 32.22 7.43 -29.89
C ALA A 60 30.82 8.07 -30.11
N ARG A 61 30.69 8.96 -31.10
CA ARG A 61 29.40 9.57 -31.45
C ARG A 61 28.39 8.54 -31.94
N GLU A 62 28.82 7.63 -32.80
CA GLU A 62 27.96 6.57 -33.33
C GLU A 62 27.44 5.65 -32.23
N VAL A 63 28.32 5.22 -31.30
CA VAL A 63 27.92 4.39 -30.14
C VAL A 63 26.95 5.13 -29.24
N LEU A 64 27.26 6.37 -28.83
CA LEU A 64 26.39 7.17 -27.97
C LEU A 64 25.03 7.45 -28.61
N SER A 65 25.00 7.79 -29.90
CA SER A 65 23.75 8.02 -30.64
C SER A 65 22.92 6.74 -30.77
N THR A 66 23.56 5.60 -31.02
CA THR A 66 22.88 4.30 -31.12
C THR A 66 22.27 3.89 -29.78
N ILE A 67 23.02 4.05 -28.67
CA ILE A 67 22.52 3.79 -27.33
C ILE A 67 21.36 4.73 -27.00
N ALA A 68 21.51 6.04 -27.23
CA ALA A 68 20.45 7.01 -26.97
C ALA A 68 19.16 6.68 -27.75
N GLY A 69 19.26 6.44 -29.06
CA GLY A 69 18.12 6.09 -29.91
C GLY A 69 17.42 4.80 -29.48
N SER A 70 18.19 3.80 -29.07
CA SER A 70 17.64 2.53 -28.57
C SER A 70 16.95 2.72 -27.22
N MET A 71 17.53 3.47 -26.29
CA MET A 71 16.97 3.69 -24.95
C MET A 71 15.65 4.47 -24.98
N ILE A 72 15.52 5.52 -25.80
CA ILE A 72 14.25 6.25 -25.92
C ILE A 72 13.16 5.38 -26.55
N THR A 73 13.52 4.53 -27.51
CA THR A 73 12.60 3.58 -28.14
C THR A 73 12.11 2.53 -27.14
N VAL A 74 13.03 1.91 -26.40
CA VAL A 74 12.71 0.94 -25.35
C VAL A 74 11.84 1.57 -24.26
N ALA A 75 12.15 2.80 -23.82
CA ALA A 75 11.33 3.54 -22.86
C ALA A 75 9.88 3.69 -23.35
N GLY A 76 9.69 4.07 -24.63
CA GLY A 76 8.36 4.19 -25.24
C GLY A 76 7.60 2.87 -25.31
N VAL A 77 8.28 1.77 -25.67
CA VAL A 77 7.69 0.42 -25.70
C VAL A 77 7.27 -0.03 -24.30
N VAL A 78 8.15 0.14 -23.31
CA VAL A 78 7.93 -0.21 -21.90
C VAL A 78 6.77 0.59 -21.32
N PHE A 79 6.69 1.89 -21.61
CA PHE A 79 5.56 2.74 -21.21
C PHE A 79 4.23 2.27 -21.85
N SER A 80 4.27 1.90 -23.14
CA SER A 80 3.08 1.42 -23.86
C SER A 80 2.56 0.09 -23.31
N ILE A 81 3.46 -0.89 -23.09
CA ILE A 81 3.11 -2.19 -22.50
C ILE A 81 2.57 -2.00 -21.09
N THR A 82 3.20 -1.13 -20.30
CA THR A 82 2.75 -0.73 -18.96
C THR A 82 1.31 -0.19 -18.99
N LEU A 83 1.01 0.75 -19.88
CA LEU A 83 -0.31 1.36 -19.98
C LEU A 83 -1.39 0.33 -20.38
N VAL A 84 -1.07 -0.56 -21.32
CA VAL A 84 -1.98 -1.63 -21.74
C VAL A 84 -2.23 -2.63 -20.59
N ALA A 85 -1.18 -3.02 -19.88
CA ALA A 85 -1.27 -3.90 -18.72
C ALA A 85 -2.19 -3.33 -17.65
N VAL A 86 -1.97 -2.06 -17.30
CA VAL A 86 -2.78 -1.28 -16.36
C VAL A 86 -4.24 -1.20 -16.80
N SER A 87 -4.49 -0.87 -18.07
CA SER A 87 -5.84 -0.76 -18.62
C SER A 87 -6.59 -2.09 -18.52
N ASN A 88 -5.92 -3.21 -18.80
CA ASN A 88 -6.51 -4.55 -18.68
C ASN A 88 -6.74 -4.95 -17.21
N ALA A 89 -5.83 -4.61 -16.30
CA ALA A 89 -6.00 -4.86 -14.87
C ALA A 89 -7.16 -4.05 -14.28
N ALA A 90 -7.24 -2.75 -14.57
CA ALA A 90 -8.33 -1.88 -14.14
C ALA A 90 -9.70 -2.33 -14.66
N TYR A 91 -9.73 -2.92 -15.86
CA TYR A 91 -10.93 -3.53 -16.43
C TYR A 91 -11.40 -4.76 -15.63
N ARG A 92 -10.48 -5.59 -15.13
CA ARG A 92 -10.81 -6.86 -14.45
C ARG A 92 -11.05 -6.72 -12.95
N LEU A 93 -10.41 -5.77 -12.28
CA LEU A 93 -10.28 -5.77 -10.82
C LEU A 93 -10.94 -4.56 -10.15
N SER A 94 -10.39 -3.35 -10.33
CA SER A 94 -10.95 -2.09 -9.84
C SER A 94 -10.18 -0.92 -10.46
N PRO A 95 -10.81 0.25 -10.74
CA PRO A 95 -10.10 1.45 -11.17
C PRO A 95 -9.07 1.92 -10.14
N ARG A 96 -9.21 1.53 -8.86
CA ARG A 96 -8.27 1.88 -7.78
C ARG A 96 -6.93 1.14 -7.85
N LEU A 97 -6.84 0.04 -8.61
CA LEU A 97 -5.54 -0.62 -8.85
C LEU A 97 -4.64 0.16 -9.81
N LEU A 98 -5.20 1.09 -10.58
CA LEU A 98 -4.42 2.02 -11.41
C LEU A 98 -3.42 2.79 -10.55
N THR A 99 -3.85 3.29 -9.38
CA THR A 99 -2.97 4.05 -8.48
C THR A 99 -1.90 3.19 -7.82
N ASN A 100 -2.21 1.91 -7.52
CA ASN A 100 -1.22 0.98 -6.96
C ASN A 100 -0.13 0.63 -7.99
N PHE A 101 -0.52 0.44 -9.26
CA PHE A 101 0.45 0.17 -10.31
C PHE A 101 1.38 1.36 -10.58
N MET A 102 0.85 2.59 -10.55
CA MET A 102 1.64 3.82 -10.71
C MET A 102 2.62 4.05 -9.55
N ARG A 103 2.35 3.44 -8.39
CA ARG A 103 3.18 3.46 -7.18
C ARG A 103 4.25 2.34 -7.15
N ASP A 104 4.23 1.41 -8.11
CA ASP A 104 5.22 0.33 -8.18
C ASP A 104 6.62 0.87 -8.50
N VAL A 105 7.51 0.78 -7.52
CA VAL A 105 8.91 1.22 -7.61
C VAL A 105 9.64 0.53 -8.77
N SER A 106 9.28 -0.70 -9.09
CA SER A 106 9.91 -1.48 -10.17
C SER A 106 9.63 -0.84 -11.53
N ASN A 107 8.39 -0.38 -11.75
CA ASN A 107 8.01 0.32 -12.98
C ASN A 107 8.69 1.69 -13.08
N GLN A 108 8.72 2.41 -11.96
CA GLN A 108 9.36 3.73 -11.86
C GLN A 108 10.87 3.64 -12.12
N VAL A 109 11.57 2.68 -11.51
CA VAL A 109 13.02 2.46 -11.70
C VAL A 109 13.32 1.99 -13.13
N THR A 110 12.47 1.12 -13.69
CA THR A 110 12.64 0.65 -15.07
C THR A 110 12.58 1.80 -16.06
N LEU A 111 11.49 2.59 -16.01
CA LEU A 111 11.33 3.76 -16.88
C LEU A 111 12.44 4.79 -16.64
N GLY A 112 12.74 5.06 -15.36
CA GLY A 112 13.81 5.95 -14.95
C GLY A 112 15.17 5.54 -15.50
N THR A 113 15.49 4.24 -15.52
CA THR A 113 16.76 3.72 -16.05
C THR A 113 16.91 4.04 -17.54
N PHE A 114 15.90 3.74 -18.37
CA PHE A 114 15.99 3.98 -19.81
C PHE A 114 16.10 5.47 -20.14
N ILE A 115 15.27 6.32 -19.50
CA ILE A 115 15.32 7.77 -19.72
C ILE A 115 16.65 8.34 -19.22
N SER A 116 17.16 7.86 -18.08
CA SER A 116 18.43 8.30 -17.52
C SER A 116 19.61 7.94 -18.41
N THR A 117 19.69 6.70 -18.91
CA THR A 117 20.73 6.28 -19.85
C THR A 117 20.64 7.09 -21.14
N PHE A 118 19.44 7.37 -21.64
CA PHE A 118 19.23 8.25 -22.79
C PHE A 118 19.79 9.66 -22.56
N ILE A 119 19.40 10.31 -21.46
CA ILE A 119 19.86 11.68 -21.12
C ILE A 119 21.37 11.71 -20.87
N TYR A 120 21.92 10.70 -20.18
CA TYR A 120 23.37 10.57 -19.99
C TYR A 120 24.09 10.52 -21.34
N CYS A 121 23.64 9.66 -22.27
CA CYS A 121 24.25 9.56 -23.60
C CYS A 121 24.16 10.88 -24.38
N LEU A 122 23.03 11.61 -24.31
CA LEU A 122 22.91 12.92 -24.95
C LEU A 122 23.86 13.98 -24.36
N MET A 123 24.01 14.01 -23.04
CA MET A 123 24.93 14.94 -22.37
C MET A 123 26.39 14.64 -22.73
N VAL A 124 26.79 13.36 -22.75
CA VAL A 124 28.12 12.96 -23.20
C VAL A 124 28.32 13.25 -24.68
N LEU A 125 27.33 12.95 -25.53
CA LEU A 125 27.38 13.22 -26.97
C LEU A 125 27.58 14.72 -27.27
N ARG A 126 26.95 15.61 -26.47
CA ARG A 126 27.17 17.06 -26.55
C ARG A 126 28.62 17.43 -26.23
N ALA A 127 29.25 16.78 -25.27
CA ALA A 127 30.65 17.03 -24.92
C ALA A 127 31.62 16.58 -26.03
N VAL A 128 31.30 15.50 -26.74
CA VAL A 128 32.05 15.01 -27.92
C VAL A 128 31.98 15.99 -29.12
N GLN A 129 31.24 17.10 -29.01
CA GLN A 129 31.08 18.13 -30.05
C GLN A 129 31.81 19.46 -29.75
N SER A 130 32.52 19.59 -28.63
CA SER A 130 33.11 20.87 -28.20
C SER A 130 34.64 20.88 -28.24
N ALA A 131 35.22 20.86 -29.45
CA ALA A 131 36.55 21.43 -29.68
C ALA A 131 36.35 22.71 -30.52
N PRO A 132 36.85 23.89 -30.12
CA PRO A 132 36.61 25.12 -30.86
C PRO A 132 37.15 24.97 -32.29
N ALA A 133 36.25 25.09 -33.28
CA ALA A 133 36.63 25.28 -34.67
C ALA A 133 37.23 26.69 -34.80
N GLY A 134 38.49 26.84 -34.40
CA GLY A 134 39.11 28.16 -34.31
C GLY A 134 40.56 28.15 -33.86
N GLN A 135 41.44 27.53 -34.65
CA GLN A 135 42.72 28.10 -35.09
C GLN A 135 43.39 27.10 -36.05
N GLN A 136 43.55 27.50 -37.30
CA GLN A 136 44.40 26.81 -38.28
C GLN A 136 45.81 26.73 -37.70
N GLY A 137 46.32 25.53 -37.42
CA GLY A 137 47.74 25.40 -37.05
C GLY A 137 48.17 24.07 -36.45
N ASP A 138 47.42 23.50 -35.52
CA ASP A 138 47.79 22.24 -34.87
C ASP A 138 46.57 21.33 -34.72
N GLU A 139 46.78 20.03 -34.84
CA GLU A 139 45.78 18.98 -34.66
C GLU A 139 45.10 19.13 -33.29
N ALA A 140 44.02 19.91 -33.22
CA ALA A 140 43.14 19.96 -32.08
C ALA A 140 42.43 18.60 -32.00
N SER A 141 43.11 17.64 -31.35
CA SER A 141 42.62 16.31 -31.05
C SER A 141 41.21 16.44 -30.49
N ALA A 142 40.22 15.99 -31.28
CA ALA A 142 38.83 16.04 -30.86
C ALA A 142 38.69 15.31 -29.52
N PHE A 143 38.23 16.04 -28.50
CA PHE A 143 38.12 15.51 -27.14
C PHE A 143 37.06 14.41 -27.09
N VAL A 144 37.48 13.21 -26.72
CA VAL A 144 36.60 12.06 -26.47
C VAL A 144 36.68 11.72 -24.98
N PRO A 145 35.60 11.86 -24.21
CA PRO A 145 35.58 11.46 -22.80
C PRO A 145 35.40 9.92 -22.73
N HIS A 146 36.52 9.20 -22.61
CA HIS A 146 36.56 7.74 -22.71
C HIS A 146 35.92 7.05 -21.50
N LEU A 147 36.12 7.56 -20.28
CA LEU A 147 35.44 7.04 -19.09
C LEU A 147 33.94 7.28 -19.19
N ALA A 148 33.52 8.44 -19.68
CA ALA A 148 32.11 8.72 -19.91
C ALA A 148 31.48 7.77 -20.95
N LEU A 149 32.22 7.43 -22.01
CA LEU A 149 31.82 6.46 -23.02
C LEU A 149 31.74 5.03 -22.46
N LEU A 150 32.74 4.60 -21.69
CA LEU A 150 32.72 3.29 -21.03
C LEU A 150 31.51 3.16 -20.10
N LEU A 151 31.23 4.21 -19.33
CA LEU A 151 30.06 4.24 -18.46
C LEU A 151 28.75 4.22 -19.26
N ALA A 152 28.67 4.88 -20.42
CA ALA A 152 27.51 4.80 -21.30
C ALA A 152 27.25 3.35 -21.74
N ILE A 153 28.29 2.62 -22.13
CA ILE A 153 28.21 1.21 -22.52
C ILE A 153 27.77 0.35 -21.32
N ALA A 154 28.34 0.57 -20.15
CA ALA A 154 27.95 -0.14 -18.93
C ALA A 154 26.47 0.11 -18.55
N LEU A 155 26.01 1.36 -18.65
CA LEU A 155 24.60 1.72 -18.43
C LEU A 155 23.68 1.09 -19.47
N ALA A 156 24.11 0.96 -20.73
CA ALA A 156 23.36 0.26 -21.76
C ALA A 156 23.21 -1.24 -21.46
N VAL A 157 24.29 -1.91 -21.04
CA VAL A 157 24.24 -3.32 -20.61
C VAL A 157 23.35 -3.49 -19.38
N CYS A 158 23.44 -2.60 -18.39
CA CYS A 158 22.56 -2.60 -17.23
C CYS A 158 21.09 -2.41 -17.64
N SER A 159 20.83 -1.54 -18.61
CA SER A 159 19.49 -1.28 -19.15
C SER A 159 18.90 -2.54 -19.82
N ILE A 160 19.72 -3.36 -20.48
CA ILE A 160 19.28 -4.67 -21.01
C ILE A 160 18.87 -5.61 -19.87
N ALA A 161 19.65 -5.68 -18.78
CA ALA A 161 19.29 -6.50 -17.62
C ALA A 161 17.97 -6.03 -16.97
N VAL A 162 17.78 -4.71 -16.85
CA VAL A 162 16.54 -4.10 -16.36
C VAL A 162 15.36 -4.40 -17.30
N LEU A 163 15.57 -4.40 -18.61
CA LEU A 163 14.54 -4.78 -19.58
C LEU A 163 14.10 -6.24 -19.41
N ILE A 164 15.05 -7.16 -19.26
CA ILE A 164 14.76 -8.59 -19.01
C ILE A 164 13.99 -8.76 -17.70
N TYR A 165 14.43 -8.06 -16.65
CA TYR A 165 13.71 -8.02 -15.38
C TYR A 165 12.27 -7.52 -15.54
N PHE A 166 12.07 -6.41 -16.27
CA PHE A 166 10.75 -5.82 -16.50
C PHE A 166 9.81 -6.77 -17.24
N ILE A 167 10.31 -7.46 -18.27
CA ILE A 167 9.54 -8.47 -19.03
C ILE A 167 9.05 -9.60 -18.12
N HIS A 168 9.83 -9.97 -17.10
CA HIS A 168 9.41 -10.96 -16.10
C HIS A 168 8.53 -10.35 -15.00
N HIS A 169 8.72 -9.08 -14.66
CA HIS A 169 7.98 -8.40 -13.60
C HIS A 169 6.52 -8.13 -13.97
N ILE A 170 6.28 -7.57 -15.15
CA ILE A 170 4.94 -7.14 -15.59
C ILE A 170 3.90 -8.27 -15.57
N PRO A 171 4.15 -9.48 -16.10
CA PRO A 171 3.16 -10.56 -16.03
C PRO A 171 2.84 -10.97 -14.59
N ARG A 172 3.80 -10.88 -13.65
CA ARG A 172 3.59 -11.21 -12.24
C ARG A 172 2.83 -10.12 -11.48
N SER A 173 3.04 -8.84 -11.83
CA SER A 173 2.30 -7.72 -11.21
C SER A 173 0.85 -7.61 -11.70
N ILE A 174 0.53 -8.17 -12.87
CA ILE A 174 -0.85 -8.24 -13.39
C ILE A 174 -1.65 -9.43 -12.81
N HIS A 175 -0.98 -10.46 -12.29
CA HIS A 175 -1.69 -11.65 -11.83
C HIS A 175 -2.58 -11.30 -10.63
N VAL A 176 -3.91 -11.41 -10.80
CA VAL A 176 -4.93 -11.02 -9.80
C VAL A 176 -4.58 -11.51 -8.39
N SER A 177 -4.04 -12.73 -8.27
CA SER A 177 -3.68 -13.32 -6.98
C SER A 177 -2.53 -12.62 -6.25
N SER A 178 -1.54 -12.03 -6.93
CA SER A 178 -0.46 -11.29 -6.27
C SER A 178 -0.96 -9.97 -5.73
N VAL A 179 -1.69 -9.20 -6.54
CA VAL A 179 -2.28 -7.92 -6.10
C VAL A 179 -3.23 -8.10 -4.92
N VAL A 180 -4.11 -9.10 -4.99
CA VAL A 180 -5.02 -9.41 -3.88
C VAL A 180 -4.24 -9.84 -2.62
N ALA A 181 -3.11 -10.55 -2.79
CA ALA A 181 -2.25 -10.93 -1.69
C ALA A 181 -1.51 -9.75 -1.05
N ASP A 182 -1.05 -8.81 -1.86
CA ASP A 182 -0.38 -7.59 -1.40
C ASP A 182 -1.37 -6.74 -0.58
N ILE A 183 -2.58 -6.49 -1.11
CA ILE A 183 -3.64 -5.77 -0.38
C ILE A 183 -4.01 -6.48 0.93
N GLY A 184 -4.15 -7.82 0.90
CA GLY A 184 -4.44 -8.60 2.09
C GLY A 184 -3.32 -8.55 3.14
N THR A 185 -2.06 -8.49 2.69
CA THR A 185 -0.89 -8.35 3.55
C THR A 185 -0.82 -6.95 4.15
N ASP A 186 -1.07 -5.91 3.36
CA ASP A 186 -1.14 -4.53 3.82
C ASP A 186 -2.26 -4.34 4.85
N LEU A 187 -3.43 -4.95 4.63
CA LEU A 187 -4.54 -4.92 5.59
C LEU A 187 -4.09 -5.49 6.93
N LYS A 188 -3.43 -6.66 6.91
CA LYS A 188 -2.92 -7.29 8.13
C LYS A 188 -1.83 -6.45 8.81
N ASN A 189 -0.93 -5.84 8.03
CA ASN A 189 0.12 -4.97 8.56
C ASN A 189 -0.45 -3.71 9.21
N GLN A 190 -1.46 -3.09 8.60
CA GLN A 190 -2.14 -1.93 9.18
C GLN A 190 -2.90 -2.31 10.45
N LEU A 191 -3.67 -3.40 10.43
CA LEU A 191 -4.28 -3.92 11.64
C LEU A 191 -3.22 -4.20 12.71
N ALA A 192 -2.07 -4.76 12.37
CA ALA A 192 -0.99 -4.96 13.33
C ALA A 192 -0.42 -3.66 13.90
N SER A 193 -0.32 -2.60 13.10
CA SER A 193 0.13 -1.28 13.58
C SER A 193 -0.86 -0.63 14.54
N LEU A 194 -2.16 -0.90 14.40
CA LEU A 194 -3.19 -0.46 15.36
C LEU A 194 -3.11 -1.20 16.71
N PHE A 195 -2.45 -2.37 16.74
CA PHE A 195 -2.17 -3.16 17.94
C PHE A 195 -0.67 -3.38 18.15
N PRO A 196 0.10 -2.35 18.54
CA PRO A 196 1.50 -2.55 18.90
C PRO A 196 1.60 -3.65 19.96
N ARG A 197 2.43 -4.67 19.70
CA ARG A 197 2.65 -5.83 20.59
C ARG A 197 3.13 -5.46 22.01
N GLU A 198 3.45 -4.19 22.25
CA GLU A 198 4.12 -3.69 23.46
C GLU A 198 3.22 -2.92 24.43
N LEU A 199 1.91 -2.84 24.18
CA LEU A 199 0.98 -2.23 25.15
C LEU A 199 0.49 -3.22 26.20
N GLY A 200 1.42 -3.60 27.10
CA GLY A 200 1.14 -4.02 28.48
C GLY A 200 0.68 -5.47 28.69
N ALA A 201 1.27 -6.13 29.69
CA ALA A 201 0.73 -7.34 30.29
C ALA A 201 -0.71 -7.09 30.80
N PRO A 202 -1.57 -8.12 30.84
CA PRO A 202 -2.94 -7.97 31.31
C PRO A 202 -2.89 -7.48 32.74
N THR A 203 -3.28 -6.22 32.94
CA THR A 203 -3.62 -5.74 34.26
C THR A 203 -5.10 -6.05 34.42
N ASP A 204 -5.46 -6.85 35.42
CA ASP A 204 -6.81 -7.23 35.82
C ASP A 204 -7.65 -6.03 36.33
N ALA A 205 -7.66 -4.92 35.58
CA ALA A 205 -8.36 -3.71 35.93
C ALA A 205 -9.30 -3.31 34.79
N GLU A 206 -10.51 -3.85 34.91
CA GLU A 206 -11.80 -3.28 34.53
C GLU A 206 -12.12 -3.10 33.04
N ILE A 207 -13.21 -3.76 32.68
CA ILE A 207 -14.01 -3.62 31.46
C ILE A 207 -14.11 -2.12 31.11
N GLY A 208 -13.55 -1.74 29.96
CA GLY A 208 -13.25 -0.37 29.54
C GLY A 208 -14.43 0.60 29.31
N GLY A 209 -15.56 0.44 29.99
CA GLY A 209 -16.71 1.35 29.91
C GLY A 209 -16.72 2.46 30.98
N SER A 210 -16.16 2.22 32.18
CA SER A 210 -16.22 3.19 33.29
C SER A 210 -15.33 4.42 33.04
N ASN A 211 -14.09 4.19 32.61
CA ASN A 211 -13.12 5.27 32.35
C ASN A 211 -13.45 6.09 31.09
N GLU A 212 -14.00 5.47 30.05
CA GLU A 212 -14.44 6.20 28.86
C GLU A 212 -15.62 7.14 29.18
N LYS A 213 -16.63 6.64 29.89
CA LYS A 213 -17.79 7.44 30.29
C LYS A 213 -17.35 8.60 31.18
N ALA A 214 -16.50 8.32 32.18
CA ALA A 214 -15.94 9.35 33.05
C ALA A 214 -15.11 10.38 32.25
N PHE A 215 -14.35 9.96 31.23
CA PHE A 215 -13.62 10.89 30.36
C PHE A 215 -14.57 11.78 29.55
N ARG A 216 -15.63 11.22 28.95
CA ARG A 216 -16.63 12.01 28.21
C ARG A 216 -17.37 12.99 29.12
N GLU A 217 -17.72 12.56 30.33
CA GLU A 217 -18.34 13.42 31.34
C GLU A 217 -17.40 14.55 31.75
N ARG A 218 -16.11 14.26 31.98
CA ARG A 218 -15.09 15.30 32.23
C ARG A 218 -14.96 16.25 31.05
N LEU A 219 -14.86 15.74 29.83
CA LEU A 219 -14.73 16.55 28.62
C LEU A 219 -15.91 17.52 28.47
N LEU A 220 -17.13 17.07 28.79
CA LEU A 220 -18.35 17.87 28.71
C LEU A 220 -18.58 18.76 29.95
N ALA A 221 -17.85 18.54 31.05
CA ALA A 221 -18.03 19.26 32.30
C ALA A 221 -17.24 20.58 32.35
N GLY A 222 -17.94 21.66 32.76
CA GLY A 222 -17.38 22.98 33.06
C GLY A 222 -17.92 24.12 32.19
N GLU A 223 -17.80 25.36 32.67
CA GLU A 223 -18.27 26.58 31.98
C GLU A 223 -17.39 26.99 30.79
N ALA A 224 -16.18 26.45 30.67
CA ALA A 224 -15.23 26.78 29.61
C ALA A 224 -15.63 26.24 28.23
N GLY A 225 -16.54 25.26 28.18
CA GLY A 225 -17.07 24.67 26.96
C GLY A 225 -16.10 23.76 26.21
N VAL A 226 -16.66 22.81 25.46
CA VAL A 226 -15.91 21.96 24.52
C VAL A 226 -15.70 22.72 23.22
N ILE A 227 -14.48 22.70 22.68
CA ILE A 227 -14.12 23.47 21.48
C ILE A 227 -13.90 22.52 20.32
N ALA A 228 -14.59 22.77 19.21
CA ALA A 228 -14.40 22.03 17.97
C ALA A 228 -13.19 22.57 17.19
N VAL A 229 -12.42 21.65 16.61
CA VAL A 229 -11.41 21.95 15.60
C VAL A 229 -12.02 21.61 14.24
N PRO A 230 -12.43 22.62 13.45
CA PRO A 230 -13.04 22.38 12.16
C PRO A 230 -12.00 22.00 11.12
N SER A 231 -12.43 21.25 10.12
CA SER A 231 -11.73 21.06 8.85
C SER A 231 -11.54 22.42 8.16
N THR A 232 -10.40 22.60 7.49
CA THR A 232 -10.08 23.83 6.75
C THR A 232 -10.49 23.77 5.28
N ALA A 233 -10.94 22.61 4.81
CA ALA A 233 -11.35 22.35 3.44
C ALA A 233 -12.22 21.07 3.38
N SER A 234 -12.88 20.84 2.25
CA SER A 234 -13.57 19.57 2.00
C SER A 234 -12.62 18.51 1.44
N GLY A 235 -12.73 17.27 1.90
CA GLY A 235 -11.92 16.15 1.43
C GLY A 235 -11.93 14.95 2.36
N TYR A 236 -11.21 13.89 1.96
CA TYR A 236 -11.00 12.71 2.80
C TYR A 236 -9.91 12.95 3.83
N LEU A 237 -10.15 12.59 5.08
CA LEU A 237 -9.11 12.53 6.11
C LEU A 237 -8.11 11.44 5.74
N ARG A 238 -6.88 11.81 5.39
CA ARG A 238 -5.82 10.87 4.98
C ARG A 238 -4.96 10.44 6.14
N ILE A 239 -4.48 11.43 6.90
CA ILE A 239 -3.51 11.24 7.98
C ILE A 239 -4.00 11.96 9.21
N MET A 240 -3.91 11.24 10.33
CA MET A 240 -4.03 11.77 11.68
C MET A 240 -2.73 11.45 12.43
N ASP A 241 -1.98 12.48 12.76
CA ASP A 241 -0.72 12.38 13.49
C ASP A 241 -1.01 12.29 15.00
N THR A 242 -1.24 11.07 15.47
CA THR A 242 -1.59 10.82 16.87
C THR A 242 -0.45 11.11 17.84
N ASP A 243 0.81 11.08 17.36
CA ASP A 243 1.98 11.33 18.20
C ASP A 243 2.16 12.83 18.45
N ASP A 244 2.11 13.65 17.40
CA ASP A 244 2.11 15.11 17.54
C ASP A 244 0.88 15.58 18.34
N LEU A 245 -0.29 14.94 18.14
CA LEU A 245 -1.50 15.22 18.92
C LEU A 245 -1.33 14.91 20.41
N MET A 246 -0.70 13.77 20.76
CA MET A 246 -0.41 13.40 22.15
C MET A 246 0.60 14.38 22.77
N GLU A 247 1.63 14.78 22.02
CA GLU A 247 2.61 15.75 22.49
C GLU A 247 1.97 17.13 22.79
N ILE A 248 1.06 17.59 21.93
CA ILE A 248 0.29 18.81 22.16
C ILE A 248 -0.62 18.66 23.38
N ALA A 249 -1.32 17.52 23.50
CA ALA A 249 -2.20 17.24 24.63
C ALA A 249 -1.44 17.23 25.97
N GLU A 250 -0.24 16.65 26.01
CA GLU A 250 0.58 16.63 27.23
C GLU A 250 1.12 18.04 27.56
N LYS A 251 1.67 18.77 26.58
CA LYS A 251 2.28 20.09 26.80
C LYS A 251 1.29 21.18 27.17
N LYS A 252 0.06 21.09 26.66
CA LYS A 252 -0.99 22.10 26.85
C LYS A 252 -2.10 21.64 27.80
N ASP A 253 -1.91 20.48 28.42
CA ASP A 253 -2.83 19.85 29.36
C ASP A 253 -4.27 19.74 28.80
N LEU A 254 -4.37 19.12 27.63
CA LEU A 254 -5.63 18.95 26.89
C LEU A 254 -6.23 17.57 27.13
N GLU A 255 -7.55 17.52 27.09
CA GLU A 255 -8.33 16.31 26.83
C GLU A 255 -8.97 16.47 25.44
N ILE A 256 -8.76 15.50 24.56
CA ILE A 256 -9.15 15.55 23.16
C ILE A 256 -10.06 14.37 22.84
N GLN A 257 -11.15 14.61 22.13
CA GLN A 257 -11.98 13.58 21.52
C GLN A 257 -11.91 13.73 20.01
N LEU A 258 -11.42 12.69 19.34
CA LEU A 258 -11.48 12.59 17.89
C LEU A 258 -12.90 12.18 17.50
N LEU A 259 -13.45 12.83 16.47
CA LEU A 259 -14.82 12.57 16.02
C LEU A 259 -14.87 11.71 14.75
N VAL A 260 -13.76 11.64 14.02
CA VAL A 260 -13.67 11.02 12.70
C VAL A 260 -12.46 10.11 12.59
N GLN A 261 -12.53 9.12 11.70
CA GLN A 261 -11.42 8.22 11.37
C GLN A 261 -10.78 8.57 10.02
N PRO A 262 -9.47 8.28 9.84
CA PRO A 262 -8.87 8.27 8.51
C PRO A 262 -9.72 7.44 7.54
N GLY A 263 -10.02 8.01 6.38
CA GLY A 263 -10.92 7.45 5.39
C GLY A 263 -12.26 8.16 5.25
N GLU A 264 -12.70 8.90 6.27
CA GLU A 264 -13.98 9.63 6.23
C GLU A 264 -13.88 10.91 5.39
N PHE A 265 -14.97 11.24 4.70
CA PHE A 265 -15.09 12.49 3.95
C PHE A 265 -15.63 13.59 4.86
N LEU A 266 -14.99 14.75 4.82
CA LEU A 266 -15.34 15.94 5.60
C LEU A 266 -15.69 17.08 4.64
N ASN A 267 -16.71 17.85 4.98
CA ASN A 267 -16.96 19.16 4.38
C ASN A 267 -16.14 20.21 5.12
N GLU A 268 -15.83 21.33 4.46
CA GLU A 268 -15.25 22.50 5.10
C GLU A 268 -16.13 22.96 6.29
N GLY A 269 -15.52 23.10 7.47
CA GLY A 269 -16.21 23.47 8.70
C GLY A 269 -16.65 22.28 9.58
N ASP A 270 -16.65 21.04 9.06
CA ASP A 270 -16.98 19.86 9.86
C ASP A 270 -15.96 19.67 11.00
N ALA A 271 -16.43 19.28 12.18
CA ALA A 271 -15.57 19.08 13.34
C ALA A 271 -14.77 17.77 13.21
N VAL A 272 -13.44 17.86 13.16
CA VAL A 272 -12.53 16.69 13.11
C VAL A 272 -12.31 16.14 14.51
N MET A 273 -12.17 17.04 15.47
CA MET A 273 -11.97 16.71 16.87
C MET A 273 -12.55 17.81 17.75
N THR A 274 -12.77 17.47 19.00
CA THR A 274 -13.08 18.42 20.05
C THR A 274 -12.03 18.34 21.14
N PHE A 275 -11.79 19.45 21.83
CA PHE A 275 -10.87 19.47 22.97
C PHE A 275 -11.37 20.35 24.10
N ARG A 276 -10.81 20.09 25.28
CA ARG A 276 -10.95 20.89 26.49
C ARG A 276 -9.56 21.10 27.10
N ARG A 277 -9.34 22.28 27.68
CA ARG A 277 -8.17 22.52 28.54
C ARG A 277 -8.51 22.19 29.99
N ALA A 278 -7.65 21.44 30.66
CA ALA A 278 -7.87 21.08 32.07
C ALA A 278 -7.84 22.31 33.01
N ASP A 279 -7.12 23.37 32.63
CA ASP A 279 -7.06 24.64 33.36
C ASP A 279 -8.29 25.55 33.16
N GLY A 280 -9.26 25.15 32.32
CA GLY A 280 -10.46 25.92 32.03
C GLY A 280 -10.21 27.22 31.24
N ALA A 281 -9.00 27.44 30.73
CA ALA A 281 -8.69 28.65 29.97
C ALA A 281 -9.38 28.64 28.59
N LYS A 282 -9.76 29.83 28.12
CA LYS A 282 -10.30 29.98 26.76
C LYS A 282 -9.22 29.63 25.72
N PRO A 283 -9.59 29.01 24.59
CA PRO A 283 -8.66 28.68 23.54
C PRO A 283 -8.12 29.94 22.87
N ASP A 284 -6.86 29.90 22.45
CA ASP A 284 -6.33 30.85 21.49
C ASP A 284 -6.45 30.27 20.08
N LYS A 285 -6.49 31.14 19.06
CA LYS A 285 -6.50 30.70 17.65
C LYS A 285 -5.25 29.89 17.29
N ALA A 286 -4.13 30.17 17.96
CA ALA A 286 -2.87 29.49 17.72
C ALA A 286 -2.92 28.00 18.07
N LEU A 287 -3.60 27.62 19.16
CA LEU A 287 -3.78 26.22 19.54
C LEU A 287 -4.66 25.49 18.55
N THR A 288 -5.78 26.09 18.12
CA THR A 288 -6.65 25.50 17.10
C THR A 288 -5.90 25.27 15.80
N SER A 289 -5.12 26.26 15.33
CA SER A 289 -4.29 26.10 14.13
C SER A 289 -3.24 24.99 14.30
N LYS A 290 -2.63 24.88 15.49
CA LYS A 290 -1.66 23.81 15.77
C LYS A 290 -2.30 22.41 15.79
N LEU A 291 -3.54 22.30 16.26
CA LEU A 291 -4.32 21.05 16.18
C LEU A 291 -4.76 20.76 14.73
N GLN A 292 -5.05 21.78 13.93
CA GLN A 292 -5.31 21.59 12.49
C GLN A 292 -4.10 21.04 11.74
N GLU A 293 -2.89 21.40 12.16
CA GLU A 293 -1.66 20.82 11.61
C GLU A 293 -1.44 19.34 11.97
N THR A 294 -2.23 18.72 12.85
CA THR A 294 -2.08 17.29 13.18
C THR A 294 -2.87 16.38 12.25
N PHE A 295 -3.64 16.93 11.32
CA PHE A 295 -4.35 16.14 10.32
C PHE A 295 -4.18 16.69 8.91
N THR A 296 -4.43 15.85 7.92
CA THR A 296 -4.36 16.25 6.51
C THR A 296 -5.52 15.69 5.73
N LEU A 297 -6.11 16.55 4.89
CA LEU A 297 -7.20 16.22 3.99
C LEU A 297 -6.67 16.08 2.57
N GLY A 298 -7.31 15.23 1.77
CA GLY A 298 -7.01 15.15 0.34
C GLY A 298 -8.23 14.78 -0.49
N ALA A 299 -8.16 15.06 -1.80
CA ALA A 299 -9.27 14.82 -2.73
C ALA A 299 -9.60 13.33 -2.91
N MET A 300 -8.63 12.44 -2.64
CA MET A 300 -8.78 10.99 -2.74
C MET A 300 -8.44 10.33 -1.41
N ARG A 301 -9.21 9.30 -1.08
CA ARG A 301 -8.96 8.38 0.03
C ARG A 301 -7.68 7.58 -0.22
N THR A 302 -6.92 7.31 0.83
CA THR A 302 -5.62 6.62 0.77
C THR A 302 -5.60 5.43 1.72
N PRO A 303 -4.93 4.33 1.37
CA PRO A 303 -4.83 3.19 2.28
C PRO A 303 -4.00 3.51 3.54
N MET A 304 -3.12 4.51 3.52
CA MET A 304 -2.03 4.72 4.50
C MET A 304 -2.38 4.52 6.00
N GLN A 305 -3.55 4.97 6.46
CA GLN A 305 -4.04 4.78 7.84
C GLN A 305 -5.47 4.21 7.89
N ASP A 306 -5.90 3.53 6.83
CA ASP A 306 -7.29 3.17 6.62
C ASP A 306 -7.45 1.69 6.26
N ALA A 307 -7.57 0.86 7.29
CA ALA A 307 -7.80 -0.57 7.13
C ALA A 307 -9.17 -0.88 6.52
N ASN A 308 -10.17 -0.01 6.71
CA ASN A 308 -11.49 -0.18 6.08
C ASN A 308 -11.39 -0.02 4.56
N PHE A 309 -10.52 0.86 4.06
CA PHE A 309 -10.27 1.03 2.63
C PHE A 309 -9.73 -0.25 2.02
N LEU A 310 -8.72 -0.87 2.64
CA LEU A 310 -8.12 -2.12 2.13
C LEU A 310 -9.11 -3.30 2.16
N ALA A 311 -9.93 -3.39 3.21
CA ALA A 311 -10.98 -4.40 3.28
C ALA A 311 -12.07 -4.16 2.21
N GLN A 312 -12.47 -2.91 1.99
CA GLN A 312 -13.41 -2.55 0.92
C GLN A 312 -12.82 -2.82 -0.46
N GLU A 313 -11.52 -2.58 -0.67
CA GLU A 313 -10.85 -2.86 -1.95
C GLU A 313 -10.86 -4.37 -2.27
N LEU A 314 -10.60 -5.23 -1.28
CA LEU A 314 -10.75 -6.69 -1.45
C LEU A 314 -12.21 -7.08 -1.75
N SER A 315 -13.18 -6.45 -1.07
CA SER A 315 -14.60 -6.69 -1.34
C SER A 315 -15.00 -6.26 -2.75
N GLU A 316 -14.55 -5.11 -3.21
CA GLU A 316 -14.78 -4.59 -4.57
C GLU A 316 -14.22 -5.55 -5.62
N ILE A 317 -13.00 -6.06 -5.43
CA ILE A 317 -12.40 -7.06 -6.30
C ILE A 317 -13.26 -8.33 -6.33
N ALA A 318 -13.74 -8.78 -5.17
CA ALA A 318 -14.56 -9.99 -5.07
C ALA A 318 -15.91 -9.86 -5.77
N MET A 319 -16.62 -8.74 -5.57
CA MET A 319 -17.89 -8.45 -6.25
C MET A 319 -17.69 -8.30 -7.76
N ARG A 320 -16.65 -7.59 -8.20
CA ARG A 320 -16.38 -7.39 -9.62
C ARG A 320 -16.03 -8.71 -10.31
N ALA A 321 -15.23 -9.56 -9.66
CA ALA A 321 -14.90 -10.88 -10.17
C ALA A 321 -16.16 -11.75 -10.37
N LEU A 322 -17.18 -11.64 -9.50
CA LEU A 322 -18.46 -12.34 -9.64
C LEU A 322 -19.49 -11.64 -10.54
N SER A 323 -19.17 -10.45 -11.07
CA SER A 323 -20.09 -9.75 -11.96
C SER A 323 -20.36 -10.56 -13.24
N PRO A 324 -21.56 -10.43 -13.86
CA PRO A 324 -21.92 -11.21 -15.05
C PRO A 324 -20.95 -11.11 -16.22
N GLY A 325 -20.23 -9.98 -16.34
CA GLY A 325 -19.26 -9.75 -17.43
C GLY A 325 -17.90 -10.43 -17.22
N ILE A 326 -17.55 -10.80 -15.98
CA ILE A 326 -16.27 -11.45 -15.66
C ILE A 326 -16.49 -12.92 -15.25
N ASN A 327 -17.39 -13.16 -14.29
CA ASN A 327 -17.75 -14.48 -13.78
C ASN A 327 -16.54 -15.37 -13.43
N ASP A 328 -15.59 -14.81 -12.67
CA ASP A 328 -14.39 -15.48 -12.18
C ASP A 328 -14.49 -15.75 -10.66
N PRO A 329 -15.08 -16.89 -10.26
CA PRO A 329 -15.19 -17.24 -8.85
C PRO A 329 -13.84 -17.50 -8.18
N VAL A 330 -12.78 -17.87 -8.92
CA VAL A 330 -11.47 -18.17 -8.33
C VAL A 330 -10.85 -16.90 -7.76
N SER A 331 -10.88 -15.81 -8.51
CA SER A 331 -10.41 -14.49 -8.04
C SER A 331 -11.22 -13.97 -6.85
N ALA A 332 -12.55 -14.15 -6.89
CA ALA A 332 -13.42 -13.76 -5.78
C ALA A 332 -13.10 -14.55 -4.49
N ILE A 333 -12.92 -15.87 -4.60
CA ILE A 333 -12.53 -16.73 -3.49
C ILE A 333 -11.16 -16.35 -2.94
N SER A 334 -10.21 -15.96 -3.80
CA SER A 334 -8.91 -15.45 -3.37
C SER A 334 -9.06 -14.20 -2.49
N ALA A 335 -9.83 -13.21 -2.93
CA ALA A 335 -10.09 -11.99 -2.16
C ALA A 335 -10.78 -12.29 -0.82
N LEU A 336 -11.78 -13.19 -0.82
CA LEU A 336 -12.44 -13.66 0.40
C LEU A 336 -11.45 -14.32 1.38
N ASN A 337 -10.49 -15.12 0.91
CA ASN A 337 -9.50 -15.75 1.77
C ASN A 337 -8.59 -14.73 2.45
N TRP A 338 -8.17 -13.69 1.73
CA TRP A 338 -7.35 -12.61 2.29
C TRP A 338 -8.14 -11.73 3.27
N LEU A 339 -9.40 -11.41 2.97
CA LEU A 339 -10.33 -10.80 3.93
C LEU A 339 -10.48 -11.65 5.20
N GLY A 340 -10.71 -12.95 5.03
CA GLY A 340 -10.80 -13.90 6.14
C GLY A 340 -9.52 -13.95 6.98
N SER A 341 -8.35 -13.84 6.34
CA SER A 341 -7.06 -13.77 7.04
C SER A 341 -6.93 -12.51 7.90
N GLY A 342 -7.31 -11.34 7.36
CA GLY A 342 -7.32 -10.07 8.11
C GLY A 342 -8.31 -10.07 9.27
N LEU A 343 -9.52 -10.59 9.04
CA LEU A 343 -10.56 -10.72 10.07
C LEU A 343 -10.16 -11.73 11.16
N ALA A 344 -9.54 -12.84 10.80
CA ALA A 344 -9.00 -13.80 11.78
C ALA A 344 -7.92 -13.13 12.65
N TYR A 345 -7.06 -12.31 12.04
CA TYR A 345 -6.03 -11.57 12.75
C TYR A 345 -6.64 -10.58 13.75
N LEU A 346 -7.56 -9.72 13.31
CA LEU A 346 -8.25 -8.76 14.20
C LEU A 346 -9.04 -9.49 15.29
N GLY A 347 -9.76 -10.52 14.89
CA GLY A 347 -10.66 -11.29 15.73
C GLY A 347 -9.98 -12.08 16.85
N GLY A 348 -8.71 -12.44 16.69
CA GLY A 348 -7.89 -13.08 17.73
C GLY A 348 -7.19 -12.12 18.71
N ARG A 349 -7.34 -10.80 18.55
CA ARG A 349 -6.74 -9.77 19.43
C ARG A 349 -7.76 -9.23 20.43
N GLU A 350 -7.28 -8.69 21.55
CA GLU A 350 -8.14 -7.86 22.41
C GLU A 350 -8.74 -6.68 21.63
N SER A 351 -9.86 -6.13 22.09
CA SER A 351 -10.46 -4.97 21.45
C SER A 351 -9.56 -3.73 21.62
N ILE A 352 -9.45 -2.91 20.58
CA ILE A 352 -8.68 -1.66 20.63
C ILE A 352 -9.30 -0.77 21.70
N LYS A 353 -8.49 -0.34 22.68
CA LYS A 353 -8.94 0.63 23.68
C LYS A 353 -9.03 2.01 23.02
N PRO A 354 -10.21 2.67 23.06
CA PRO A 354 -10.38 3.98 22.43
C PRO A 354 -9.63 5.09 23.18
N LEU A 355 -9.45 4.93 24.49
CA LEU A 355 -8.77 5.90 25.34
C LEU A 355 -7.25 5.70 25.32
N ARG A 356 -6.53 6.77 25.02
CA ARG A 356 -5.06 6.82 24.97
C ARG A 356 -4.53 7.62 26.15
N LYS A 357 -3.47 7.10 26.77
CA LYS A 357 -2.82 7.68 27.94
C LYS A 357 -1.51 8.35 27.59
N ASP A 358 -1.16 9.42 28.31
CA ASP A 358 0.17 10.04 28.22
C ASP A 358 1.26 9.22 28.93
N SER A 359 2.51 9.68 28.82
CA SER A 359 3.68 9.10 29.49
C SER A 359 3.55 9.00 31.02
N LYS A 360 2.62 9.77 31.61
CA LYS A 360 2.33 9.82 33.06
C LYS A 360 1.08 9.00 33.43
N GLY A 361 0.50 8.26 32.48
CA GLY A 361 -0.66 7.40 32.70
C GLY A 361 -2.00 8.12 32.77
N ARG A 362 -2.08 9.41 32.39
CA ARG A 362 -3.32 10.20 32.37
C ARG A 362 -4.04 10.01 31.05
N ASP A 363 -5.36 9.92 31.09
CA ASP A 363 -6.20 9.85 29.89
C ASP A 363 -6.15 11.18 29.12
N ARG A 364 -5.82 11.13 27.84
CA ARG A 364 -5.65 12.33 27.00
C ARG A 364 -6.51 12.36 25.77
N ILE A 365 -6.55 11.26 25.03
CA ILE A 365 -7.19 11.22 23.71
C ILE A 365 -8.21 10.09 23.68
N LEU A 366 -9.46 10.43 23.41
CA LEU A 366 -10.50 9.48 23.07
C LEU A 366 -10.60 9.38 21.55
N SER A 367 -10.20 8.24 20.99
CA SER A 367 -10.21 7.98 19.56
C SER A 367 -11.34 7.03 19.16
N PRO A 368 -12.02 7.26 18.02
CA PRO A 368 -12.83 6.21 17.41
C PRO A 368 -11.90 5.05 17.04
N VAL A 369 -12.37 3.81 17.21
CA VAL A 369 -11.59 2.60 16.93
C VAL A 369 -12.25 1.73 15.87
N ILE A 370 -11.45 1.02 15.08
CA ILE A 370 -11.98 0.02 14.16
C ILE A 370 -12.38 -1.21 14.99
N THR A 371 -13.66 -1.57 14.94
CA THR A 371 -14.18 -2.75 15.60
C THR A 371 -14.21 -3.95 14.66
N PHE A 372 -14.22 -5.15 15.24
CA PHE A 372 -14.35 -6.37 14.45
C PHE A 372 -15.68 -6.39 13.67
N GLU A 373 -16.75 -5.95 14.33
CA GLU A 373 -18.10 -5.86 13.80
C GLU A 373 -18.16 -4.91 12.60
N SER A 374 -17.59 -3.70 12.75
CA SER A 374 -17.56 -2.72 11.67
C SER A 374 -16.78 -3.23 10.46
N LEU A 375 -15.64 -3.91 10.68
CA LEU A 375 -14.86 -4.48 9.59
C LEU A 375 -15.61 -5.62 8.88
N VAL A 376 -16.34 -6.47 9.61
CA VAL A 376 -17.21 -7.52 9.04
C VAL A 376 -18.35 -6.92 8.22
N GLU A 377 -19.00 -5.87 8.72
CA GLU A 377 -20.08 -5.16 8.02
C GLU A 377 -19.57 -4.49 6.75
N ASN A 378 -18.41 -3.83 6.82
CA ASN A 378 -17.80 -3.15 5.68
C ASN A 378 -17.10 -4.10 4.69
N SER A 379 -17.08 -5.41 4.95
CA SER A 379 -16.45 -6.40 4.06
C SER A 379 -17.35 -7.59 3.73
N LEU A 380 -17.48 -8.56 4.63
CA LEU A 380 -18.19 -9.82 4.37
C LEU A 380 -19.69 -9.63 4.12
N VAL A 381 -20.33 -8.63 4.75
CA VAL A 381 -21.74 -8.33 4.49
C VAL A 381 -21.91 -7.75 3.08
N MET A 382 -20.96 -6.92 2.63
CA MET A 382 -21.00 -6.26 1.32
C MET A 382 -20.97 -7.29 0.18
N ILE A 383 -20.11 -8.30 0.26
CA ILE A 383 -19.93 -9.31 -0.79
C ILE A 383 -20.97 -10.45 -0.74
N ALA A 384 -21.72 -10.58 0.36
CA ALA A 384 -22.63 -11.70 0.59
C ALA A 384 -23.66 -11.92 -0.54
N PRO A 385 -24.33 -10.89 -1.10
CA PRO A 385 -25.32 -11.09 -2.16
C PRO A 385 -24.74 -11.69 -3.44
N ASP A 386 -23.55 -11.25 -3.87
CA ASP A 386 -22.90 -11.76 -5.09
C ASP A 386 -22.38 -13.18 -4.88
N PHE A 387 -21.79 -13.45 -3.72
CA PHE A 387 -21.33 -14.81 -3.36
C PHE A 387 -22.48 -15.79 -3.28
N ALA A 388 -23.64 -15.37 -2.76
CA ALA A 388 -24.80 -16.23 -2.62
C ALA A 388 -25.40 -16.69 -3.95
N ARG A 389 -25.11 -16.01 -5.06
CA ARG A 389 -25.61 -16.35 -6.41
C ARG A 389 -24.68 -17.28 -7.19
N ASN A 390 -23.48 -17.55 -6.68
CA ASN A 390 -22.48 -18.37 -7.35
C ASN A 390 -22.09 -19.54 -6.44
N LEU A 391 -22.45 -20.77 -6.83
CA LEU A 391 -22.30 -21.95 -5.96
C LEU A 391 -20.86 -22.19 -5.44
N PRO A 392 -19.79 -22.17 -6.29
CA PRO A 392 -18.41 -22.23 -5.80
C PRO A 392 -18.07 -21.13 -4.77
N ALA A 393 -18.48 -19.89 -5.04
CA ALA A 393 -18.22 -18.76 -4.15
C ALA A 393 -19.00 -18.92 -2.83
N ALA A 394 -20.27 -19.31 -2.86
CA ALA A 394 -21.10 -19.55 -1.69
C ALA A 394 -20.50 -20.61 -0.75
N ARG A 395 -20.01 -21.72 -1.31
CA ARG A 395 -19.31 -22.76 -0.55
C ARG A 395 -18.04 -22.23 0.12
N ALA A 396 -17.28 -21.40 -0.59
CA ALA A 396 -16.08 -20.77 -0.04
C ALA A 396 -16.42 -19.75 1.08
N TYR A 397 -17.47 -18.96 0.91
CA TYR A 397 -17.96 -18.01 1.92
C TYR A 397 -18.27 -18.71 3.24
N LEU A 398 -19.03 -19.81 3.18
CA LEU A 398 -19.33 -20.63 4.36
C LEU A 398 -18.07 -21.28 4.94
N THR A 399 -17.14 -21.71 4.09
CA THR A 399 -15.86 -22.28 4.53
C THR A 399 -15.02 -21.29 5.33
N VAL A 400 -14.87 -20.07 4.82
CA VAL A 400 -14.08 -19.00 5.46
C VAL A 400 -14.77 -18.53 6.74
N THR A 401 -16.07 -18.25 6.70
CA THR A 401 -16.82 -17.84 7.89
C THR A 401 -16.85 -18.91 8.98
N SER A 402 -16.97 -20.19 8.63
CA SER A 402 -16.93 -21.29 9.62
C SER A 402 -15.53 -21.50 10.20
N ARG A 403 -14.49 -21.21 9.43
CA ARG A 403 -13.11 -21.20 9.95
C ARG A 403 -12.92 -20.03 10.92
N LEU A 404 -13.44 -18.86 10.59
CA LEU A 404 -13.45 -17.70 11.48
C LEU A 404 -14.17 -18.01 12.79
N ALA A 405 -15.44 -18.44 12.73
CA ALA A 405 -16.25 -18.74 13.91
C ALA A 405 -15.57 -19.72 14.89
N ARG A 406 -14.81 -20.70 14.40
CA ARG A 406 -14.06 -21.66 15.24
C ARG A 406 -12.87 -21.06 15.97
N GLY A 407 -12.23 -20.03 15.40
CA GLY A 407 -11.03 -19.41 15.96
C GLY A 407 -11.29 -18.16 16.81
N LEU A 408 -12.55 -17.71 16.91
CA LEU A 408 -12.93 -16.46 17.55
C LEU A 408 -13.49 -16.66 18.97
N PRO A 409 -13.31 -15.66 19.87
CA PRO A 409 -14.02 -15.61 21.15
C PRO A 409 -15.54 -15.59 20.97
N THR A 410 -16.28 -15.99 22.01
CA THR A 410 -17.75 -16.16 21.98
C THR A 410 -18.51 -14.95 21.43
N GLU A 411 -18.15 -13.72 21.83
CA GLU A 411 -18.82 -12.50 21.37
C GLU A 411 -18.67 -12.29 19.86
N ARG A 412 -17.43 -12.34 19.35
CA ARG A 412 -17.13 -12.17 17.92
C ARG A 412 -17.60 -13.35 17.08
N ARG A 413 -17.62 -14.55 17.66
CA ARG A 413 -18.20 -15.74 17.04
C ARG A 413 -19.69 -15.55 16.77
N ALA A 414 -20.45 -14.97 17.71
CA ALA A 414 -21.87 -14.70 17.53
C ALA A 414 -22.15 -13.75 16.34
N VAL A 415 -21.26 -12.78 16.10
CA VAL A 415 -21.33 -11.87 14.94
C VAL A 415 -21.24 -12.67 13.63
N ILE A 416 -20.30 -13.60 13.53
CA ILE A 416 -20.14 -14.46 12.35
C ILE A 416 -21.29 -15.46 12.20
N GLU A 417 -21.81 -16.03 13.28
CA GLU A 417 -22.95 -16.95 13.22
C GLU A 417 -24.25 -16.24 12.76
N LYS A 418 -24.46 -15.00 13.21
CA LYS A 418 -25.55 -14.15 12.71
C LYS A 418 -25.38 -13.87 11.21
N LEU A 419 -24.15 -13.61 10.76
CA LEU A 419 -23.83 -13.41 9.34
C LEU A 419 -24.11 -14.68 8.51
N GLN A 420 -23.73 -15.86 8.99
CA GLN A 420 -24.00 -17.14 8.33
C GLN A 420 -25.50 -17.43 8.22
N THR A 421 -26.27 -17.09 9.26
CA THR A 421 -27.73 -17.24 9.26
C THR A 421 -28.38 -16.34 8.19
N ARG A 422 -27.92 -15.08 8.10
CA ARG A 422 -28.35 -14.15 7.05
C ARG A 422 -27.94 -14.66 5.66
N PHE A 423 -26.72 -15.16 5.51
CA PHE A 423 -26.21 -15.70 4.25
C PHE A 423 -27.04 -16.90 3.77
N LYS A 424 -27.42 -17.82 4.67
CA LYS A 424 -28.29 -18.96 4.37
C LYS A 424 -29.62 -18.54 3.77
N LYS A 425 -30.23 -17.47 4.31
CA LYS A 425 -31.47 -16.92 3.76
C LYS A 425 -31.27 -16.41 2.32
N ILE A 426 -30.21 -15.64 2.09
CA ILE A 426 -29.89 -15.09 0.76
C ILE A 426 -29.64 -16.21 -0.26
N THR A 427 -28.88 -17.26 0.13
CA THR A 427 -28.63 -18.39 -0.77
C THR A 427 -29.89 -19.19 -1.10
N GLY A 428 -30.83 -19.32 -0.16
CA GLY A 428 -32.11 -20.00 -0.39
C GLY A 428 -33.01 -19.28 -1.40
N GLU A 429 -32.86 -17.96 -1.51
CA GLU A 429 -33.57 -17.15 -2.52
C GLU A 429 -32.85 -17.14 -3.88
N ALA A 430 -31.55 -17.45 -3.91
CA ALA A 430 -30.68 -17.25 -5.07
C ALA A 430 -30.24 -18.52 -5.81
N LEU A 431 -30.20 -19.67 -5.13
CA LEU A 431 -29.71 -20.94 -5.67
C LEU A 431 -30.79 -22.04 -5.60
N PRO A 432 -30.68 -23.10 -6.42
CA PRO A 432 -31.58 -24.25 -6.33
C PRO A 432 -31.57 -24.89 -4.94
N GLU A 433 -32.75 -25.28 -4.44
CA GLU A 433 -32.92 -25.84 -3.09
C GLU A 433 -31.97 -27.02 -2.80
N LYS A 434 -31.80 -27.92 -3.76
CA LYS A 434 -30.87 -29.05 -3.67
C LYS A 434 -29.42 -28.64 -3.41
N ASP A 435 -28.95 -27.59 -4.07
CA ASP A 435 -27.57 -27.10 -3.92
C ASP A 435 -27.36 -26.45 -2.55
N VAL A 436 -28.40 -25.76 -2.05
CA VAL A 436 -28.42 -25.18 -0.70
C VAL A 436 -28.40 -26.27 0.36
N GLU A 437 -29.23 -27.29 0.23
CA GLU A 437 -29.26 -28.44 1.15
C GLU A 437 -27.92 -29.18 1.20
N GLU A 438 -27.32 -29.47 0.05
CA GLU A 438 -25.99 -30.11 -0.03
C GLU A 438 -24.91 -29.25 0.66
N MET A 439 -24.92 -27.94 0.40
CA MET A 439 -23.94 -27.00 0.93
C MET A 439 -23.98 -26.87 2.46
N PHE A 440 -25.16 -26.96 3.08
CA PHE A 440 -25.32 -26.87 4.53
C PHE A 440 -25.33 -28.23 5.25
N SER A 441 -25.39 -29.35 4.52
CA SER A 441 -25.34 -30.71 5.09
C SER A 441 -23.93 -31.29 5.16
N GLU A 442 -23.00 -30.85 4.31
CA GLU A 442 -21.60 -31.21 4.45
C GLU A 442 -20.95 -30.49 5.64
N PRO A 443 -20.39 -31.21 6.64
CA PRO A 443 -19.67 -30.55 7.72
C PRO A 443 -18.45 -29.84 7.13
N VAL A 444 -18.42 -28.51 7.30
CA VAL A 444 -17.34 -27.61 6.88
C VAL A 444 -16.05 -27.95 7.65
N GLY A 445 -15.34 -28.98 7.20
CA GLY A 445 -14.23 -29.64 7.90
C GLY A 445 -14.07 -31.14 7.57
N GLY A 446 -15.06 -31.73 6.89
CA GLY A 446 -15.12 -33.16 6.57
C GLY A 446 -13.95 -33.69 5.74
N ARG A 447 -13.30 -32.88 4.90
CA ARG A 447 -12.12 -33.33 4.14
C ARG A 447 -10.95 -33.71 5.04
N SER A 448 -10.71 -33.00 6.14
CA SER A 448 -9.63 -33.35 7.08
C SER A 448 -9.96 -34.59 7.90
N ALA A 449 -11.23 -34.78 8.29
CA ALA A 449 -11.68 -35.97 9.00
C ALA A 449 -11.75 -37.21 8.09
N ALA A 450 -12.14 -37.04 6.83
CA ALA A 450 -12.15 -38.09 5.80
C ALA A 450 -10.72 -38.51 5.42
N LEU A 451 -9.79 -37.56 5.27
CA LEU A 451 -8.36 -37.86 5.08
C LEU A 451 -7.73 -38.53 6.31
N ALA A 452 -8.10 -38.12 7.52
CA ALA A 452 -7.65 -38.79 8.75
C ALA A 452 -8.20 -40.22 8.87
N ARG A 453 -9.47 -40.45 8.51
CA ARG A 453 -10.07 -41.79 8.44
C ARG A 453 -9.45 -42.65 7.34
N ALA A 454 -9.15 -42.08 6.18
CA ALA A 454 -8.47 -42.76 5.08
C ALA A 454 -7.03 -43.13 5.46
N ARG A 455 -6.30 -42.25 6.15
CA ARG A 455 -4.96 -42.51 6.69
C ARG A 455 -4.97 -43.59 7.77
N ASN A 456 -5.94 -43.57 8.68
CA ASN A 456 -6.11 -44.63 9.68
C ASN A 456 -6.51 -45.98 9.06
N LYS A 457 -7.34 -45.98 8.00
CA LYS A 457 -7.64 -47.20 7.23
C LYS A 457 -6.39 -47.72 6.51
N ALA A 458 -5.59 -46.86 5.90
CA ALA A 458 -4.35 -47.22 5.23
C ALA A 458 -3.31 -47.77 6.23
N GLN A 459 -3.17 -47.17 7.42
CA GLN A 459 -2.29 -47.69 8.48
C GLN A 459 -2.77 -49.03 9.03
N LYS A 460 -4.08 -49.23 9.24
CA LYS A 460 -4.64 -50.55 9.60
C LYS A 460 -4.44 -51.61 8.51
N PHE A 461 -4.52 -51.20 7.25
CA PHE A 461 -4.28 -52.08 6.11
C PHE A 461 -2.81 -52.46 6.02
N LEU A 462 -1.88 -51.53 6.24
CA LEU A 462 -0.44 -51.81 6.26
C LEU A 462 -0.02 -52.68 7.46
N SER A 463 -0.67 -52.54 8.62
CA SER A 463 -0.41 -53.41 9.79
C SER A 463 -0.88 -54.86 9.60
N LEU A 464 -1.72 -55.15 8.60
CA LEU A 464 -2.11 -56.52 8.23
C LEU A 464 -1.08 -57.22 7.33
N PHE A 465 -0.12 -56.47 6.77
CA PHE A 465 0.96 -56.99 5.92
C PHE A 465 2.34 -56.93 6.60
N SER A 466 2.39 -56.63 7.90
CA SER A 466 3.62 -56.69 8.70
C SER A 466 3.68 -58.07 9.39
N PHE A 467 4.36 -59.04 8.75
CA PHE A 467 4.79 -60.29 9.41
C PHE A 467 6.19 -60.11 9.98
#